data_AF-A0A963ME72-F1
#
_entry.id   AF-A0A963ME72-F1
#
_cell.length_a   1.000
_cell.length_b   1.000
_cell.length_c   1.000
_cell.angle_alpha   90.00
_cell.angle_beta   90.00
_cell.angle_gamma   90.00
#
_symmetry.space_group_name_H-M   'P 1'
#
loop_
_entity.id
_entity.type
_entity.pdbx_description
1 polymer ?
#
loop_
_entity_poly.entity_id
_entity_poly.type
_entity_poly.pdbx_seq_one_letter_code
_entity_poly.pdbx_strand_id
1 'polypeptide(L)'
;VFKQAPDFQATFDPTTFIVALCATLIWGWLVQWRVGRHQAAIWKSLVLPASGAVWCWLLLMTLWMPLLDFVRSYQLVTERVTAQVGPNACLQVMDLERDQIAALQYHGGFRLTPATPASDCPWLIADPELLAQRRHQPDPAQWLSQALIERASGKGDEFHLFRRITP
;
A
#
# COMPACT_ATOMS: atom_id res chain seq x y z
N VAL A 1 -24.45 4.42 -3.29
CA VAL A 1 -23.45 5.36 -3.84
C VAL A 1 -22.11 4.99 -3.22
N PHE A 2 -21.23 4.37 -4.01
CA PHE A 2 -19.96 3.80 -3.55
C PHE A 2 -18.99 4.92 -3.15
N LYS A 3 -18.81 5.14 -1.84
CA LYS A 3 -17.75 6.01 -1.30
C LYS A 3 -16.58 5.10 -0.92
N GLN A 4 -15.78 4.71 -1.91
CA GLN A 4 -14.77 3.65 -1.76
C GLN A 4 -13.39 4.12 -1.29
N ALA A 5 -13.21 5.43 -1.02
CA ALA A 5 -12.01 5.94 -0.37
C ALA A 5 -12.27 7.36 0.18
N PRO A 6 -12.67 7.52 1.45
CA PRO A 6 -12.93 8.84 2.02
C PRO A 6 -11.68 9.72 2.15
N ASP A 7 -10.49 9.12 2.21
CA ASP A 7 -9.21 9.82 2.43
C ASP A 7 -8.23 9.75 1.23
N PHE A 8 -8.67 9.34 0.04
CA PHE A 8 -7.79 9.33 -1.14
C PHE A 8 -7.51 10.76 -1.61
N GLN A 9 -6.34 11.28 -1.26
CA GLN A 9 -5.82 12.51 -1.84
C GLN A 9 -4.96 12.16 -3.06
N ALA A 10 -5.51 12.31 -4.26
CA ALA A 10 -4.73 12.20 -5.49
C ALA A 10 -3.65 13.29 -5.49
N THR A 11 -2.42 12.91 -5.15
CA THR A 11 -1.29 13.84 -5.21
C THR A 11 -0.88 13.97 -6.65
N PHE A 12 -0.95 15.19 -7.19
CA PHE A 12 -0.50 15.47 -8.55
C PHE A 12 1.03 15.48 -8.58
N ASP A 13 1.63 14.45 -9.16
CA ASP A 13 3.06 14.41 -9.42
C ASP A 13 3.39 15.01 -10.79
N PRO A 14 3.95 16.24 -10.85
CA PRO A 14 4.28 16.90 -12.10
C PRO A 14 5.35 16.16 -12.91
N THR A 15 6.21 15.34 -12.29
CA THR A 15 7.23 14.58 -13.01
C THR A 15 6.60 13.45 -13.81
N THR A 16 5.71 12.68 -13.19
CA THR A 16 4.90 11.65 -13.85
C THR A 16 4.04 12.26 -14.97
N PHE A 17 3.48 13.46 -14.75
CA PHE A 17 2.73 14.18 -15.78
C PHE A 17 3.60 14.58 -16.99
N ILE A 18 4.80 15.10 -16.75
CA ILE A 18 5.73 15.47 -17.84
C ILE A 18 6.18 14.24 -18.61
N VAL A 19 6.48 13.13 -17.93
CA VAL A 19 6.86 11.86 -18.59
C VAL A 19 5.70 11.35 -19.45
N ALA A 20 4.47 11.38 -18.92
CA ALA A 20 3.28 11.02 -19.68
C ALA A 20 3.11 11.94 -20.89
N LEU A 21 3.29 13.26 -20.75
CA LEU A 21 3.18 14.23 -21.83
C LEU A 21 4.27 14.04 -22.90
N CYS A 22 5.52 13.80 -22.49
CA CYS A 22 6.63 13.51 -23.40
C CYS A 22 6.39 12.21 -24.16
N ALA A 23 5.92 11.16 -23.49
CA ALA A 23 5.44 9.96 -24.17
C ALA A 23 4.37 10.37 -25.19
N THR A 24 3.34 11.13 -24.74
CA THR A 24 2.22 11.67 -25.55
C THR A 24 2.69 12.28 -26.88
N LEU A 25 3.74 13.09 -26.79
CA LEU A 25 4.33 13.78 -27.94
C LEU A 25 5.20 12.87 -28.81
N ILE A 26 5.99 11.97 -28.21
CA ILE A 26 6.89 11.06 -28.94
C ILE A 26 6.08 10.12 -29.85
N TRP A 27 4.96 9.58 -29.39
CA TRP A 27 4.11 8.74 -30.26
C TRP A 27 3.38 9.55 -31.31
N GLY A 28 2.85 10.74 -30.98
CA GLY A 28 2.25 11.62 -31.97
C GLY A 28 3.25 11.92 -33.10
N TRP A 29 4.50 12.23 -32.72
CA TRP A 29 5.60 12.45 -33.64
C TRP A 29 5.97 11.18 -34.43
N LEU A 30 6.04 10.02 -33.79
CA LEU A 30 6.35 8.74 -34.45
C LEU A 30 5.26 8.34 -35.45
N VAL A 31 3.98 8.52 -35.09
CA VAL A 31 2.83 8.34 -35.98
C VAL A 31 2.93 9.31 -37.17
N GLN A 32 3.18 10.59 -36.93
CA GLN A 32 3.25 11.60 -37.99
C GLN A 32 4.46 11.36 -38.92
N TRP A 33 5.62 11.03 -38.37
CA TRP A 33 6.83 10.66 -39.09
C TRP A 33 6.62 9.40 -39.94
N ARG A 34 5.93 8.39 -39.39
CA ARG A 34 5.69 7.12 -40.09
C ARG A 34 4.57 7.19 -41.12
N VAL A 35 3.55 8.03 -40.90
CA VAL A 35 2.51 8.32 -41.90
C VAL A 35 3.06 9.19 -43.04
N GLY A 36 4.10 10.00 -42.77
CA GLY A 36 4.77 10.84 -43.78
C GLY A 36 5.86 10.16 -44.63
N ARG A 37 6.48 9.05 -44.18
CA ARG A 37 7.62 8.40 -44.89
C ARG A 37 7.39 6.91 -45.19
N HIS A 38 7.06 6.66 -46.47
CA HIS A 38 7.01 5.40 -47.24
C HIS A 38 5.84 4.42 -46.99
N GLN A 39 5.05 4.24 -48.06
CA GLN A 39 3.94 3.30 -48.21
C GLN A 39 4.45 1.87 -48.50
N ALA A 40 4.20 0.94 -47.60
CA ALA A 40 4.04 -0.47 -47.93
C ALA A 40 2.74 -0.95 -47.28
N ALA A 41 1.79 -1.39 -48.12
CA ALA A 41 0.36 -1.53 -47.84
C ALA A 41 -0.03 -2.53 -46.73
N ILE A 42 0.93 -3.19 -46.08
CA ILE A 42 0.68 -4.26 -45.10
C ILE A 42 0.76 -3.74 -43.65
N TRP A 43 1.42 -2.60 -43.39
CA TRP A 43 1.71 -2.12 -42.03
C TRP A 43 0.68 -1.16 -41.41
N LYS A 44 -0.19 -0.55 -42.23
CA LYS A 44 -1.14 0.48 -41.78
C LYS A 44 -2.25 -0.08 -40.88
N SER A 45 -2.64 -1.34 -41.05
CA SER A 45 -3.72 -1.96 -40.25
C SER A 45 -3.25 -2.60 -38.95
N LEU A 46 -1.94 -2.87 -38.78
CA LEU A 46 -1.44 -3.59 -37.60
C LEU A 46 -0.79 -2.66 -36.57
N VAL A 47 0.06 -1.72 -37.01
CA VAL A 47 0.87 -0.90 -36.10
C VAL A 47 0.08 0.25 -35.47
N LEU A 48 -0.90 0.81 -36.18
CA LEU A 48 -1.75 1.88 -35.66
C LEU A 48 -2.63 1.42 -34.47
N PRO A 49 -3.39 0.32 -34.56
CA PRO A 49 -4.14 -0.17 -33.40
C PRO A 49 -3.23 -0.77 -32.33
N ALA A 50 -2.14 -1.47 -32.69
CA ALA A 50 -1.23 -2.04 -31.70
C ALA A 50 -0.54 -0.97 -30.85
N SER A 51 -0.08 0.13 -31.46
CA SER A 51 0.54 1.22 -30.70
C SER A 51 -0.45 1.95 -29.81
N GLY A 52 -1.68 2.18 -30.28
CA GLY A 52 -2.76 2.75 -29.46
C GLY A 52 -3.15 1.84 -28.28
N ALA A 53 -3.20 0.53 -28.49
CA ALA A 53 -3.46 -0.44 -27.43
C ALA A 53 -2.32 -0.47 -26.39
N VAL A 54 -1.06 -0.47 -26.82
CA VAL A 54 0.12 -0.39 -25.94
C VAL A 54 0.11 0.91 -25.14
N TRP A 55 -0.38 2.01 -25.73
CA TRP A 55 -0.49 3.30 -25.07
C TRP A 55 -1.62 3.40 -24.07
N CYS A 56 -2.80 2.92 -24.45
CA CYS A 56 -3.92 2.81 -23.54
C CYS A 56 -3.54 1.92 -22.36
N TRP A 57 -2.83 0.82 -22.62
CA TRP A 57 -2.30 -0.07 -21.59
C TRP A 57 -1.23 0.60 -20.71
N LEU A 58 -0.28 1.33 -21.30
CA LEU A 58 0.74 2.06 -20.55
C LEU A 58 0.12 3.12 -19.66
N LEU A 59 -0.78 3.95 -20.21
CA LEU A 59 -1.49 4.99 -19.44
C LEU A 59 -2.31 4.37 -18.32
N LEU A 60 -3.03 3.28 -18.60
CA LEU A 60 -3.76 2.54 -17.59
C LEU A 60 -2.81 2.01 -16.51
N MET A 61 -1.69 1.38 -16.87
CA MET A 61 -0.73 0.91 -15.88
C MET A 61 -0.08 2.05 -15.09
N THR A 62 0.27 3.18 -15.70
CA THR A 62 0.90 4.30 -15.00
C THR A 62 -0.07 5.10 -14.14
N LEU A 63 -1.32 5.28 -14.60
CA LEU A 63 -2.32 6.07 -13.89
C LEU A 63 -3.03 5.25 -12.81
N TRP A 64 -3.20 3.95 -13.03
CA TRP A 64 -3.92 3.09 -12.11
C TRP A 64 -3.02 2.51 -11.02
N MET A 65 -1.69 2.46 -11.23
CA MET A 65 -0.72 2.07 -10.21
C MET A 65 -0.82 2.91 -8.92
N PRO A 66 -0.84 4.25 -8.92
CA PRO A 66 -0.98 5.02 -7.67
C PRO A 66 -2.32 4.80 -6.96
N LEU A 67 -3.40 4.52 -7.70
CA LEU A 67 -4.68 4.18 -7.09
C LEU A 67 -4.67 2.77 -6.48
N LEU A 68 -4.05 1.80 -7.17
CA LEU A 68 -3.85 0.44 -6.66
C LEU A 68 -2.92 0.44 -5.45
N ASP A 69 -1.84 1.23 -5.49
CA ASP A 69 -0.93 1.41 -4.38
C ASP A 69 -1.64 2.06 -3.20
N PHE A 70 -2.51 3.05 -3.40
CA PHE A 70 -3.28 3.60 -2.28
C PHE A 70 -4.20 2.57 -1.62
N VAL A 71 -4.88 1.74 -2.41
CA VAL A 71 -5.78 0.72 -1.86
C VAL A 71 -4.98 -0.39 -1.17
N ARG A 72 -3.78 -0.72 -1.67
CA ARG A 72 -3.02 -1.90 -1.20
C ARG A 72 -1.85 -1.58 -0.27
N SER A 73 -1.38 -0.34 -0.23
CA SER A 73 -0.16 0.05 0.49
C SER A 73 -0.40 0.08 2.00
N TYR A 74 0.50 -0.56 2.72
CA TYR A 74 0.55 -0.58 4.18
C TYR A 74 1.18 0.69 4.77
N GLN A 75 1.56 1.67 3.92
CA GLN A 75 2.15 2.93 4.35
C GLN A 75 1.24 3.71 5.29
N LEU A 76 -0.05 3.83 4.98
CA LEU A 76 -0.98 4.57 5.85
C LEU A 76 -1.17 3.89 7.21
N VAL A 77 -1.20 2.55 7.23
CA VAL A 77 -1.28 1.78 8.48
C VAL A 77 -0.03 1.99 9.31
N THR A 78 1.15 1.87 8.70
CA THR A 78 2.42 2.07 9.40
C THR A 78 2.56 3.50 9.91
N GLU A 79 2.19 4.52 9.14
CA GLU A 79 2.15 5.91 9.60
C GLU A 79 1.25 6.08 10.83
N ARG A 80 0.02 5.55 10.81
CA ARG A 80 -0.89 5.60 11.96
C ARG A 80 -0.34 4.87 13.18
N VAL A 81 0.34 3.74 12.98
CA VAL A 81 1.05 3.03 14.06
C VAL A 81 2.19 3.92 14.59
N THR A 82 3.06 4.45 13.72
CA THR A 82 4.19 5.32 14.12
C THR A 82 3.73 6.56 14.89
N ALA A 83 2.58 7.13 14.54
CA ALA A 83 2.02 8.28 15.25
C ALA A 83 1.66 7.97 16.72
N GLN A 84 1.39 6.70 17.05
CA GLN A 84 1.06 6.26 18.40
C GLN A 84 2.25 5.72 19.17
N VAL A 85 3.10 4.90 18.54
CA VAL A 85 4.23 4.24 19.21
C VAL A 85 5.56 4.99 19.08
N GLY A 86 5.65 5.95 18.15
CA GLY A 86 6.89 6.63 17.77
C GLY A 86 7.66 5.89 16.67
N PRO A 87 8.62 6.56 16.00
CA PRO A 87 9.46 5.95 14.98
C PRO A 87 10.41 4.90 15.61
N ASN A 88 10.64 3.79 14.91
CA ASN A 88 11.57 2.71 15.32
C ASN A 88 11.28 2.10 16.71
N ALA A 89 10.04 2.17 17.19
CA ALA A 89 9.63 1.58 18.45
C ALA A 89 9.80 0.05 18.45
N CYS A 90 9.99 -0.54 19.64
CA CYS A 90 9.88 -1.99 19.77
C CYS A 90 8.42 -2.39 19.96
N LEU A 91 7.94 -3.32 19.13
CA LEU A 91 6.62 -3.91 19.27
C LEU A 91 6.74 -5.43 19.40
N GLN A 92 5.93 -6.00 20.30
CA GLN A 92 5.64 -7.41 20.29
C GLN A 92 4.56 -7.71 19.26
N VAL A 93 4.70 -8.85 18.61
CA VAL A 93 3.75 -9.31 17.60
C VAL A 93 3.05 -10.55 18.13
N MET A 94 1.73 -10.53 18.14
CA MET A 94 0.90 -11.67 18.52
C MET A 94 -0.13 -11.93 17.42
N ASP A 95 -0.18 -13.19 16.98
CA ASP A 95 -1.17 -13.68 16.03
C ASP A 95 -1.27 -12.88 14.71
N LEU A 96 -0.16 -12.31 14.25
CA LEU A 96 -0.06 -11.58 12.97
C LEU A 96 0.44 -12.49 11.84
N GLU A 97 -0.01 -12.23 10.61
CA GLU A 97 0.51 -12.93 9.43
C GLU A 97 1.90 -12.43 9.01
N ARG A 98 2.63 -13.26 8.25
CA ARG A 98 4.03 -12.99 7.88
C ARG A 98 4.19 -11.80 6.95
N ASP A 99 3.24 -11.59 6.06
CA ASP A 99 3.14 -10.44 5.16
C ASP A 99 2.90 -9.15 5.96
N GLN A 100 2.01 -9.17 6.95
CA GLN A 100 1.76 -8.03 7.84
C GLN A 100 3.03 -7.67 8.65
N ILE A 101 3.73 -8.67 9.19
CA ILE A 101 5.01 -8.47 9.89
C ILE A 101 6.06 -7.83 8.97
N ALA A 102 6.22 -8.35 7.76
CA ALA A 102 7.18 -7.83 6.78
C ALA A 102 6.85 -6.39 6.38
N ALA A 103 5.57 -6.08 6.17
CA ALA A 103 5.11 -4.74 5.82
C ALA A 103 5.40 -3.73 6.94
N LEU A 104 5.14 -4.09 8.20
CA LEU A 104 5.43 -3.24 9.36
C LEU A 104 6.93 -2.98 9.53
N GLN A 105 7.79 -3.98 9.30
CA GLN A 105 9.25 -3.81 9.34
C GLN A 105 9.75 -2.92 8.20
N TYR A 106 9.27 -3.16 6.98
CA TYR A 106 9.75 -2.47 5.78
C TYR A 106 9.28 -1.00 5.73
N HIS A 107 8.01 -0.74 6.02
CA HIS A 107 7.44 0.60 5.93
C HIS A 107 7.58 1.41 7.23
N GLY A 108 7.56 0.76 8.41
CA GLY A 108 7.60 1.44 9.71
C GLY A 108 8.96 1.43 10.41
N GLY A 109 9.92 0.62 9.93
CA GLY A 109 11.24 0.50 10.57
C GLY A 109 11.19 -0.10 11.99
N PHE A 110 10.08 -0.74 12.37
CA PHE A 110 9.86 -1.22 13.72
C PHE A 110 10.72 -2.43 14.07
N ARG A 111 11.17 -2.50 15.33
CA ARG A 111 11.78 -3.70 15.88
C ARG A 111 10.68 -4.63 16.37
N LEU A 112 10.28 -5.56 15.52
CA LEU A 112 9.26 -6.56 15.85
C LEU A 112 9.89 -7.77 16.55
N THR A 113 9.30 -8.16 17.67
CA THR A 113 9.68 -9.37 18.43
C THR A 113 8.46 -10.25 18.64
N PRO A 114 8.60 -11.58 18.70
CA PRO A 114 7.48 -12.44 19.04
C PRO A 114 7.00 -12.13 20.46
N ALA A 115 5.68 -12.18 20.67
CA ALA A 115 5.08 -12.07 21.99
C ALA A 115 5.55 -13.24 22.87
N THR A 116 6.50 -12.95 23.75
CA THR A 116 7.04 -13.89 24.72
C THR A 116 7.10 -13.18 26.07
N PRO A 117 6.92 -13.89 27.19
CA PRO A 117 6.99 -13.27 28.52
C PRO A 117 8.37 -12.64 28.82
N ALA A 118 9.41 -13.02 28.07
CA ALA A 118 10.77 -12.50 28.21
C ALA A 118 11.06 -11.23 27.39
N SER A 119 10.15 -10.79 26.50
CA SER A 119 10.37 -9.55 25.76
C SER A 119 9.88 -8.34 26.55
N ASP A 120 10.72 -7.31 26.66
CA ASP A 120 10.48 -6.08 27.45
C ASP A 120 9.84 -4.94 26.65
N CYS A 121 9.30 -5.23 25.46
CA CYS A 121 8.81 -4.17 24.60
C CYS A 121 7.51 -3.54 25.16
N PRO A 122 7.39 -2.20 25.10
CA PRO A 122 6.28 -1.46 25.72
C PRO A 122 4.99 -1.52 24.90
N TRP A 123 5.05 -2.02 23.66
CA TRP A 123 3.91 -2.09 22.75
C TRP A 123 3.69 -3.52 22.26
N LEU A 124 2.44 -3.88 22.03
CA LEU A 124 2.02 -5.13 21.43
C LEU A 124 1.04 -4.82 20.30
N ILE A 125 1.25 -5.43 19.14
CA ILE A 125 0.35 -5.33 17.99
C ILE A 125 -0.18 -6.73 17.66
N ALA A 126 -1.48 -6.81 17.45
CA ALA A 126 -2.16 -8.06 17.14
C ALA A 126 -3.29 -7.85 16.14
N ASP A 127 -3.63 -8.93 15.44
CA ASP A 127 -4.76 -8.98 14.52
C ASP A 127 -5.97 -9.49 15.31
N PRO A 128 -7.03 -8.69 15.48
CA PRO A 128 -8.18 -9.04 16.31
C PRO A 128 -8.97 -10.22 15.74
N GLU A 129 -8.96 -10.41 14.41
CA GLU A 129 -9.66 -11.53 13.77
C GLU A 129 -8.91 -12.84 14.04
N LEU A 130 -7.58 -12.84 13.90
CA LEU A 130 -6.76 -14.01 14.21
C LEU A 130 -6.74 -14.34 15.70
N LEU A 131 -6.76 -13.34 16.57
CA LEU A 131 -6.94 -13.54 18.02
C LEU A 131 -8.26 -14.25 18.32
N ALA A 132 -9.37 -13.78 17.73
CA ALA A 132 -10.68 -14.38 17.91
C ALA A 132 -10.73 -15.83 17.38
N GLN A 133 -10.16 -16.08 16.19
CA GLN A 133 -10.11 -17.41 15.59
C GLN A 133 -9.28 -18.40 16.43
N ARG A 134 -8.10 -17.98 16.91
CA ARG A 134 -7.23 -18.82 17.75
C ARG A 134 -7.61 -18.85 19.22
N ARG A 135 -8.60 -18.06 19.64
CA ARG A 135 -8.99 -17.87 21.05
C ARG A 135 -7.81 -17.48 21.94
N HIS A 136 -6.88 -16.71 21.39
CA HIS A 136 -5.83 -16.06 22.16
C HIS A 136 -6.32 -14.69 22.61
N GLN A 137 -5.99 -14.31 23.83
CA GLN A 137 -6.30 -13.00 24.37
C GLN A 137 -5.05 -12.45 25.07
N PRO A 138 -4.65 -11.20 24.78
CA PRO A 138 -3.62 -10.54 25.57
C PRO A 138 -4.05 -10.49 27.03
N ASP A 139 -3.12 -10.76 27.95
CA ASP A 139 -3.39 -10.66 29.38
C ASP A 139 -3.81 -9.22 29.74
N PRO A 140 -5.07 -8.99 30.19
CA PRO A 140 -5.56 -7.66 30.51
C PRO A 140 -4.84 -7.04 31.72
N ALA A 141 -4.14 -7.85 32.54
CA ALA A 141 -3.33 -7.33 33.64
C ALA A 141 -2.00 -6.71 33.17
N GLN A 142 -1.51 -7.10 31.99
CA GLN A 142 -0.23 -6.64 31.43
C GLN A 142 -0.41 -5.65 30.28
N TRP A 143 -1.57 -5.64 29.62
CA TRP A 143 -1.80 -4.91 28.37
C TRP A 143 -3.08 -4.09 28.42
N LEU A 144 -2.93 -2.80 28.13
CA LEU A 144 -4.03 -1.85 27.98
C LEU A 144 -4.30 -1.62 26.49
N SER A 145 -5.54 -1.79 26.04
CA SER A 145 -5.95 -1.47 24.66
C SER A 145 -5.82 0.03 24.41
N GLN A 146 -5.00 0.41 23.43
CA GLN A 146 -4.74 1.83 23.10
C GLN A 146 -5.56 2.28 21.89
N ALA A 147 -5.54 1.51 20.80
CA ALA A 147 -6.23 1.88 19.57
C ALA A 147 -6.49 0.67 18.66
N LEU A 148 -7.57 0.78 17.89
CA LEU A 148 -7.84 -0.05 16.73
C LEU A 148 -7.48 0.74 15.47
N ILE A 149 -6.67 0.16 14.60
CA ILE A 149 -6.20 0.77 13.35
C ILE A 149 -6.71 -0.07 12.19
N GLU A 150 -7.64 0.49 11.42
CA GLU A 150 -8.22 -0.16 10.24
C GLU A 150 -7.46 0.23 8.95
N ARG A 151 -7.27 -0.72 8.04
CA ARG A 151 -6.79 -0.44 6.68
C ARG A 151 -7.93 0.11 5.80
N ALA A 152 -7.60 1.05 4.92
CA ALA A 152 -8.54 1.67 3.98
C ALA A 152 -9.15 0.68 2.94
N SER A 153 -8.52 -0.48 2.70
CA SER A 153 -8.92 -1.44 1.66
C SER A 153 -10.18 -2.26 1.96
N GLY A 154 -10.69 -2.23 3.19
CA GLY A 154 -11.85 -3.03 3.61
C GLY A 154 -11.49 -4.26 4.45
N LYS A 155 -12.55 -4.99 4.86
CA LYS A 155 -12.61 -6.03 5.90
C LYS A 155 -11.42 -7.01 5.93
N GLY A 156 -10.91 -7.26 7.14
CA GLY A 156 -9.96 -8.34 7.45
C GLY A 156 -8.54 -7.89 7.78
N ASP A 157 -8.26 -6.59 7.75
CA ASP A 157 -6.93 -6.01 7.96
C ASP A 157 -6.95 -4.97 9.08
N GLU A 158 -7.45 -5.38 10.25
CA GLU A 158 -7.48 -4.56 11.46
C GLU A 158 -6.25 -4.85 12.32
N PHE A 159 -5.66 -3.80 12.90
CA PHE A 159 -4.56 -3.92 13.84
C PHE A 159 -5.00 -3.37 15.18
N HIS A 160 -4.94 -4.21 16.21
CA HIS A 160 -5.18 -3.79 17.58
C HIS A 160 -3.84 -3.51 18.27
N LEU A 161 -3.67 -2.27 18.72
CA LEU A 161 -2.49 -1.82 19.44
C LEU A 161 -2.76 -1.82 20.95
N PHE A 162 -1.84 -2.44 21.69
CA PHE A 162 -1.84 -2.48 23.14
C PHE A 162 -0.56 -1.85 23.70
N ARG A 163 -0.70 -1.15 24.83
CA ARG A 163 0.40 -0.60 25.61
C ARG A 163 0.60 -1.45 26.86
N ARG A 164 1.86 -1.71 27.21
CA ARG A 164 2.19 -2.42 28.44
C ARG A 164 1.83 -1.57 29.66
N ILE A 165 1.17 -2.18 30.63
CA ILE A 165 0.89 -1.60 31.94
C ILE A 165 2.18 -1.75 32.74
N THR A 166 2.98 -0.70 32.79
CA THR A 166 4.12 -0.64 33.72
C THR A 166 3.56 -0.49 35.13
N PRO A 167 3.98 -1.32 36.11
CA PRO A 167 3.60 -1.14 37.51
C PRO A 167 4.14 0.17 38.09
#